data_AF-A0A7S2NTC3-F1
#
_entry.id   AF-A0A7S2NTC3-F1
#
_cell.length_a   1.000
_cell.length_b   1.000
_cell.length_c   1.000
_cell.angle_alpha   90.00
_cell.angle_beta   90.00
_cell.angle_gamma   90.00
#
_symmetry.space_group_name_H-M   'P 1'
#
loop_
_entity.id
_entity.type
_entity.pdbx_description
1 polymer ?
#
loop_
_entity_poly.entity_id
_entity_poly.type
_entity_poly.pdbx_seq_one_letter_code
_entity_poly.pdbx_strand_id
1 'polypeptide(L)'
;LKPRRSAPSRTVRAEPHAGAMPTVETEVKLDFKDVLIRPKRSSLASRSQVSIERKFTFPNSKREFAGVPLIAANMDTIGTFEVAATLAKRQCLTAVHKHYTVEQWKSWASGPGREILPFVAVSTGILPRDIDKLAAVLEAVPELSMVCIDVANGYSEAFVQCIRDVRKRWPKLTIMAG
;
A
#
# COMPACT_ATOMS: atom_id res chain seq x y z
N LEU A 1 -45.26 -1.77 -53.32
CA LEU A 1 -45.25 -2.55 -52.06
C LEU A 1 -44.01 -3.43 -52.03
N LYS A 2 -43.05 -3.20 -51.12
CA LYS A 2 -41.89 -4.08 -50.88
C LYS A 2 -42.05 -4.73 -49.49
N PRO A 3 -41.77 -6.03 -49.31
CA PRO A 3 -42.04 -6.72 -48.06
C PRO A 3 -40.98 -6.40 -47.00
N ARG A 4 -41.44 -6.24 -45.75
CA ARG A 4 -40.61 -6.07 -44.54
C ARG A 4 -39.72 -7.30 -44.34
N ARG A 5 -38.40 -7.11 -44.24
CA ARG A 5 -37.50 -8.12 -43.69
C ARG A 5 -37.56 -8.07 -42.17
N SER A 6 -37.95 -9.18 -41.54
CA SER A 6 -37.91 -9.40 -40.10
C SER A 6 -36.45 -9.43 -39.61
N ALA A 7 -36.19 -8.80 -38.47
CA ALA A 7 -34.91 -8.89 -37.78
C ALA A 7 -34.78 -10.26 -37.09
N PRO A 8 -33.61 -10.93 -37.11
CA PRO A 8 -33.42 -12.13 -36.31
C PRO A 8 -33.16 -11.73 -34.85
N SER A 9 -33.90 -12.36 -33.93
CA SER A 9 -33.70 -12.24 -32.49
C SER A 9 -32.30 -12.73 -32.10
N ARG A 10 -31.49 -11.85 -31.52
CA ARG A 10 -30.23 -12.25 -30.87
C ARG A 10 -30.57 -12.93 -29.53
N THR A 11 -30.76 -14.24 -29.57
CA THR A 11 -30.63 -15.08 -28.39
C THR A 11 -29.15 -15.14 -28.02
N VAL A 12 -28.77 -14.43 -26.97
CA VAL A 12 -27.45 -14.56 -26.34
C VAL A 12 -27.43 -15.91 -25.65
N ARG A 13 -26.95 -16.95 -26.35
CA ARG A 13 -26.53 -18.19 -25.70
C ARG A 13 -25.17 -17.92 -25.06
N ALA A 14 -25.11 -17.99 -23.74
CA ALA A 14 -23.86 -18.12 -23.02
C ALA A 14 -23.29 -19.50 -23.35
N GLU A 15 -22.30 -19.53 -24.26
CA GLU A 15 -21.49 -20.72 -24.48
C GLU A 15 -20.69 -21.01 -23.20
N PRO A 16 -20.65 -22.26 -22.72
CA PRO A 16 -19.84 -22.62 -21.57
C PRO A 16 -18.36 -22.43 -21.94
N HIS A 17 -17.61 -21.67 -21.14
CA HIS A 17 -16.17 -21.55 -21.31
C HIS A 17 -15.52 -22.93 -21.09
N ALA A 18 -15.26 -23.62 -22.20
CA ALA A 18 -14.35 -24.76 -22.25
C ALA A 18 -13.05 -24.34 -21.56
N GLY A 19 -12.62 -25.14 -20.57
CA GLY A 19 -11.51 -24.84 -19.67
C GLY A 19 -10.30 -24.30 -20.43
N ALA A 20 -10.06 -22.99 -20.28
CA ALA A 20 -8.84 -22.38 -20.75
C ALA A 20 -7.70 -23.00 -19.94
N MET A 21 -6.83 -23.75 -20.63
CA MET A 21 -5.59 -24.24 -20.04
C MET A 21 -4.83 -23.04 -19.45
N PRO A 22 -4.28 -23.15 -18.23
CA PRO A 22 -3.49 -22.08 -17.64
C PRO A 22 -2.39 -21.66 -18.61
N THR A 23 -2.25 -20.35 -18.85
CA THR A 23 -1.15 -19.81 -19.65
C THR A 23 0.15 -20.11 -18.90
N VAL A 24 1.01 -20.92 -19.51
CA VAL A 24 2.35 -21.22 -18.97
C VAL A 24 3.31 -20.15 -19.45
N GLU A 25 3.80 -19.32 -18.53
CA GLU A 25 4.87 -18.37 -18.83
C GLU A 25 6.24 -19.06 -18.74
N THR A 26 7.01 -19.00 -19.83
CA THR A 26 8.34 -19.64 -19.95
C THR A 26 9.50 -18.66 -19.84
N GLU A 27 9.21 -17.38 -19.58
CA GLU A 27 10.23 -16.34 -19.45
C GLU A 27 11.09 -16.54 -18.20
N VAL A 28 12.35 -16.11 -18.29
CA VAL A 28 13.29 -16.11 -17.14
C VAL A 28 12.75 -15.18 -16.05
N LYS A 29 12.59 -15.71 -14.84
CA LYS A 29 12.18 -14.96 -13.65
C LYS A 29 13.41 -14.71 -12.78
N LEU A 30 13.74 -13.45 -12.55
CA LEU A 30 14.91 -13.03 -11.78
C LEU A 30 14.53 -12.74 -10.33
N ASP A 31 15.36 -13.20 -9.40
CA ASP A 31 15.34 -12.90 -7.98
C ASP A 31 16.65 -12.16 -7.57
N PHE A 32 16.75 -11.67 -6.34
CA PHE A 32 17.91 -10.92 -5.85
C PHE A 32 19.22 -11.73 -5.92
N LYS A 33 19.15 -13.05 -5.75
CA LYS A 33 20.31 -13.95 -5.83
C LYS A 33 20.86 -14.13 -7.26
N ASP A 34 20.08 -13.76 -8.28
CA ASP A 34 20.43 -14.00 -9.68
C ASP A 34 21.21 -12.84 -10.30
N VAL A 35 21.35 -11.71 -9.59
CA VAL A 35 21.92 -10.47 -10.12
C VAL A 35 22.96 -9.85 -9.19
N LEU A 36 23.88 -9.08 -9.79
CA LEU A 36 24.86 -8.27 -9.09
C LEU A 36 24.90 -6.86 -9.68
N ILE A 37 25.18 -5.86 -8.85
CA ILE A 37 25.38 -4.48 -9.31
C ILE A 37 26.81 -4.33 -9.82
N ARG A 38 26.97 -3.98 -11.11
CA ARG A 38 28.29 -3.72 -11.71
C ARG A 38 28.91 -2.44 -11.12
N PRO A 39 30.13 -2.50 -10.54
CA PRO A 39 30.82 -1.31 -10.07
C PRO A 39 31.06 -0.29 -11.19
N LYS A 40 31.02 1.00 -10.83
CA LYS A 40 31.32 2.11 -11.73
C LYS A 40 32.32 3.06 -11.06
N ARG A 41 33.15 3.74 -11.86
CA ARG A 41 34.07 4.77 -11.36
C ARG A 41 33.29 5.84 -10.60
N SER A 42 33.74 6.18 -9.39
CA SER A 42 33.08 7.13 -8.50
C SER A 42 34.08 8.18 -8.01
N SER A 43 33.59 9.39 -7.73
CA SER A 43 34.35 10.46 -7.08
C SER A 43 34.25 10.43 -5.54
N LEU A 44 33.41 9.54 -4.99
CA LEU A 44 33.24 9.40 -3.55
C LEU A 44 34.45 8.72 -2.91
N ALA A 45 35.01 9.35 -1.88
CA ALA A 45 36.16 8.83 -1.13
C ALA A 45 35.75 7.98 0.09
N SER A 46 34.53 8.18 0.61
CA SER A 46 34.02 7.48 1.79
C SER A 46 32.53 7.20 1.69
N ARG A 47 32.09 6.10 2.32
CA ARG A 47 30.68 5.74 2.48
C ARG A 47 29.87 6.79 3.27
N SER A 48 30.52 7.53 4.16
CA SER A 48 29.87 8.60 4.94
C SER A 48 29.41 9.79 4.09
N GLN A 49 29.89 9.90 2.84
CA GLN A 49 29.47 10.95 1.90
C GLN A 49 28.18 10.58 1.15
N VAL A 50 27.68 9.36 1.30
CA VAL A 50 26.46 8.89 0.63
C VAL A 50 25.24 9.32 1.44
N SER A 51 24.35 10.07 0.80
CA SER A 51 23.00 10.28 1.32
C SER A 51 22.07 9.20 0.77
N ILE A 52 21.34 8.54 1.68
CA ILE A 52 20.29 7.57 1.36
C ILE A 52 18.88 8.15 1.54
N GLU A 53 18.79 9.43 1.89
CA GLU A 53 17.52 10.13 2.01
C GLU A 53 16.92 10.38 0.62
N ARG A 54 15.59 10.24 0.54
CA ARG A 54 14.81 10.51 -0.66
C ARG A 54 13.70 11.50 -0.34
N LYS A 55 13.42 12.36 -1.30
CA LYS A 55 12.24 13.23 -1.31
C LYS A 55 11.28 12.73 -2.38
N PHE A 56 10.02 12.55 -2.02
CA PHE A 56 8.95 12.12 -2.91
C PHE A 56 7.76 13.07 -2.81
N THR A 57 7.12 13.34 -3.95
CA THR A 57 5.79 13.93 -4.02
C THR A 57 4.83 12.87 -4.54
N PHE A 58 3.85 12.47 -3.73
CA PHE A 58 2.96 11.37 -4.10
C PHE A 58 1.92 11.81 -5.14
N PRO A 59 1.70 11.03 -6.21
CA PRO A 59 0.91 11.47 -7.35
C PRO A 59 -0.56 11.74 -7.02
N ASN A 60 -1.17 10.98 -6.11
CA ASN A 60 -2.60 11.07 -5.81
C ASN A 60 -2.89 11.95 -4.59
N SER A 61 -2.15 11.78 -3.50
CA SER A 61 -2.35 12.56 -2.26
C SER A 61 -1.73 13.95 -2.32
N LYS A 62 -0.80 14.20 -3.25
CA LYS A 62 0.03 15.41 -3.39
C LYS A 62 0.89 15.74 -2.17
N ARG A 63 0.95 14.83 -1.18
CA ARG A 63 1.81 14.98 -0.01
C ARG A 63 3.26 14.77 -0.39
N GLU A 64 4.13 15.44 0.36
CA GLU A 64 5.56 15.23 0.26
C GLU A 64 6.05 14.35 1.42
N PHE A 65 7.07 13.56 1.15
CA PHE A 65 7.79 12.78 2.15
C PHE A 65 9.29 12.99 1.95
N ALA A 66 10.01 13.16 3.05
CA ALA A 66 11.46 13.22 3.09
C ALA A 66 11.98 12.27 4.18
N GLY A 67 12.79 11.29 3.81
CA GLY A 67 13.34 10.32 4.74
C GLY A 67 14.05 9.17 4.04
N VAL A 68 14.40 8.14 4.79
CA VAL A 68 15.04 6.94 4.26
C VAL A 68 13.95 6.01 3.73
N PRO A 69 14.00 5.55 2.46
CA PRO A 69 12.96 4.73 1.84
C PRO A 69 13.03 3.26 2.30
N LEU A 70 12.98 3.05 3.61
CA LEU A 70 12.94 1.76 4.27
C LEU A 70 11.70 1.71 5.15
N ILE A 71 10.92 0.64 5.05
CA ILE A 71 9.63 0.48 5.72
C ILE A 71 9.65 -0.82 6.52
N ALA A 72 9.36 -0.78 7.82
CA ALA A 72 9.06 -1.98 8.59
C ALA A 72 7.71 -2.58 8.16
N ALA A 73 7.69 -3.89 7.92
CA ALA A 73 6.51 -4.61 7.46
C ALA A 73 5.40 -4.63 8.53
N ASN A 74 4.15 -4.63 8.08
CA ASN A 74 2.92 -4.61 8.88
C ASN A 74 2.57 -5.94 9.56
N MET A 75 3.57 -6.75 9.88
CA MET A 75 3.41 -7.99 10.64
C MET A 75 3.31 -7.66 12.15
N ASP A 76 2.53 -8.43 12.88
CA ASP A 76 2.31 -8.25 14.33
C ASP A 76 3.59 -8.28 15.18
N THR A 77 4.61 -9.01 14.73
CA THR A 77 5.92 -9.12 15.38
C THR A 77 6.96 -8.11 14.88
N ILE A 78 6.64 -7.30 13.86
CA ILE A 78 7.56 -6.35 13.22
C ILE A 78 7.04 -4.91 13.28
N GLY A 79 5.83 -4.67 12.77
CA GLY A 79 5.22 -3.35 12.67
C GLY A 79 4.62 -2.87 13.98
N THR A 80 5.38 -2.90 15.07
CA THR A 80 4.92 -2.45 16.39
C THR A 80 5.23 -0.98 16.63
N PHE A 81 4.62 -0.40 17.65
CA PHE A 81 4.85 1.00 18.05
C PHE A 81 6.29 1.27 18.52
N GLU A 82 6.92 0.28 19.15
CA GLU A 82 8.31 0.35 19.62
C GLU A 82 9.30 0.36 18.44
N VAL A 83 9.00 -0.45 17.41
CA VAL A 83 9.78 -0.44 16.16
C VAL A 83 9.62 0.89 15.45
N ALA A 84 8.40 1.43 15.38
CA ALA A 84 8.15 2.76 14.81
C ALA A 84 8.96 3.85 15.54
N ALA A 85 8.97 3.85 16.87
CA ALA A 85 9.76 4.77 17.69
C ALA A 85 11.28 4.66 17.44
N THR A 86 11.77 3.45 17.15
CA THR A 86 13.19 3.22 16.88
C THR A 86 13.58 3.64 15.46
N LEU A 87 12.78 3.27 14.47
CA LEU A 87 13.04 3.56 13.05
C LEU A 87 12.85 5.04 12.71
N ALA A 88 11.92 5.73 13.35
CA ALA A 88 11.72 7.16 13.13
C ALA A 88 12.96 8.00 13.51
N LYS A 89 13.80 7.56 14.46
CA LYS A 89 15.10 8.20 14.77
C LYS A 89 16.07 8.22 13.59
N ARG A 90 15.84 7.35 12.60
CA ARG A 90 16.58 7.26 11.33
C ARG A 90 15.75 7.72 10.14
N GLN A 91 14.60 8.36 10.38
CA GLN A 91 13.65 8.80 9.35
C GLN A 91 13.15 7.66 8.44
N CYS A 92 13.12 6.44 8.98
CA CYS A 92 12.54 5.27 8.31
C CYS A 92 11.06 5.17 8.64
N LEU A 93 10.29 4.58 7.73
CA LEU A 93 8.85 4.38 7.85
C LEU A 93 8.53 3.09 8.60
N THR A 94 7.34 3.02 9.20
CA THR A 94 6.77 1.78 9.74
C THR A 94 5.32 1.65 9.32
N ALA A 95 4.97 0.55 8.65
CA ALA A 95 3.59 0.15 8.48
C ALA A 95 3.18 -0.63 9.74
N VAL A 96 2.31 -0.05 10.56
CA VAL A 96 1.92 -0.64 11.84
C VAL A 96 0.86 -1.71 11.62
N HIS A 97 1.03 -2.86 12.26
CA HIS A 97 0.11 -3.98 12.12
C HIS A 97 -1.33 -3.61 12.51
N LYS A 98 -2.31 -4.30 11.90
CA LYS A 98 -3.74 -3.95 12.03
C LYS A 98 -4.41 -4.36 13.36
N HIS A 99 -3.65 -4.91 14.30
CA HIS A 99 -4.19 -5.54 15.52
C HIS A 99 -4.37 -4.59 16.71
N TYR A 100 -3.68 -3.45 16.76
CA TYR A 100 -3.89 -2.46 17.83
C TYR A 100 -5.32 -1.91 17.83
N THR A 101 -5.90 -1.69 19.01
CA THR A 101 -7.21 -1.07 19.17
C THR A 101 -7.14 0.44 18.90
N VAL A 102 -8.30 1.08 18.73
CA VAL A 102 -8.39 2.53 18.50
C VAL A 102 -7.88 3.29 19.72
N GLU A 103 -8.13 2.79 20.93
CA GLU A 103 -7.67 3.37 22.19
C GLU A 103 -6.15 3.29 22.31
N GLN A 104 -5.55 2.18 21.88
CA GLN A 104 -4.10 2.03 21.85
C GLN A 104 -3.46 3.02 20.88
N TRP A 105 -4.03 3.17 19.67
CA TRP A 105 -3.60 4.20 18.72
C TRP A 105 -3.69 5.61 19.30
N LYS A 106 -4.84 5.95 19.91
CA LYS A 106 -5.08 7.27 20.51
C LYS A 106 -4.09 7.57 21.64
N SER A 107 -3.90 6.62 22.55
CA SER A 107 -2.97 6.73 23.68
C SER A 107 -1.54 6.91 23.20
N TRP A 108 -1.12 6.07 22.25
CA TRP A 108 0.23 6.12 21.69
C TRP A 108 0.49 7.42 20.93
N ALA A 109 -0.44 7.84 20.06
CA ALA A 109 -0.32 9.07 19.27
C ALA A 109 -0.35 10.35 20.13
N SER A 110 -1.02 10.32 21.28
CA SER A 110 -1.02 11.45 22.22
C SER A 110 0.23 11.49 23.10
N GLY A 111 0.95 10.37 23.21
CA GLY A 111 2.17 10.23 24.01
C GLY A 111 3.41 10.02 23.14
N PRO A 112 4.07 8.83 23.23
CA PRO A 112 5.38 8.61 22.62
C PRO A 112 5.39 8.63 21.08
N GLY A 113 4.23 8.43 20.43
CA GLY A 113 4.09 8.41 18.98
C GLY A 113 3.91 9.79 18.33
N ARG A 114 3.63 10.84 19.12
CA ARG A 114 3.15 12.14 18.61
C ARG A 114 4.01 12.75 17.52
N GLU A 115 5.33 12.80 17.73
CA GLU A 115 6.27 13.44 16.79
C GLU A 115 6.59 12.57 15.57
N ILE A 116 6.30 11.27 15.64
CA ILE A 116 6.70 10.29 14.63
C ILE A 116 5.54 9.82 13.74
N LEU A 117 4.32 10.34 13.95
CA LEU A 117 3.15 10.08 13.09
C LEU A 117 3.42 10.29 11.58
N PRO A 118 4.25 11.26 11.13
CA PRO A 118 4.60 11.38 9.71
C PRO A 118 5.36 10.17 9.14
N PHE A 119 5.98 9.35 9.99
CA PHE A 119 6.74 8.16 9.60
C PHE A 119 5.95 6.84 9.79
N VAL A 120 4.65 6.94 10.04
CA VAL A 120 3.80 5.78 10.37
C VAL A 120 2.65 5.67 9.39
N ALA A 121 2.37 4.43 8.95
CA ALA A 121 1.18 4.08 8.20
C ALA A 121 0.30 3.13 9.01
N VAL A 122 -1.01 3.37 9.01
CA VAL A 122 -1.99 2.41 9.57
C VAL A 122 -2.22 1.31 8.54
N SER A 123 -2.13 0.04 8.93
CA SER A 123 -2.49 -1.05 8.03
C SER A 123 -3.95 -1.46 8.13
N THR A 124 -4.55 -1.84 7.01
CA THR A 124 -5.92 -2.32 6.89
C THR A 124 -6.02 -3.45 5.87
N GLY A 125 -7.02 -4.33 6.05
CA GLY A 125 -7.52 -5.18 4.98
C GLY A 125 -8.61 -4.48 4.17
N ILE A 126 -9.40 -5.27 3.43
CA ILE A 126 -10.48 -4.79 2.55
C ILE A 126 -11.89 -5.12 3.06
N LEU A 127 -12.01 -5.79 4.21
CA LEU A 127 -13.33 -6.15 4.73
C LEU A 127 -13.99 -4.92 5.36
N PRO A 128 -15.33 -4.83 5.36
CA PRO A 128 -16.04 -3.68 5.92
C PRO A 128 -15.58 -3.33 7.35
N ARG A 129 -15.45 -4.34 8.22
CA ARG A 129 -14.92 -4.18 9.58
C ARG A 129 -13.51 -3.57 9.66
N ASP A 130 -12.64 -3.87 8.68
CA ASP A 130 -11.27 -3.35 8.66
C ASP A 130 -11.31 -1.86 8.27
N ILE A 131 -12.18 -1.49 7.32
CA ILE A 131 -12.39 -0.11 6.89
C ILE A 131 -13.07 0.73 7.97
N ASP A 132 -14.01 0.16 8.71
CA ASP A 132 -14.66 0.81 9.86
C ASP A 132 -13.63 1.09 10.96
N LYS A 133 -12.75 0.11 11.25
CA LYS A 133 -11.66 0.30 12.19
C LYS A 133 -10.66 1.36 11.70
N LEU A 134 -10.27 1.36 10.43
CA LEU A 134 -9.42 2.40 9.84
C LEU A 134 -10.05 3.77 10.03
N ALA A 135 -11.36 3.91 9.75
CA ALA A 135 -12.06 5.17 9.92
C ALA A 135 -12.02 5.65 11.37
N ALA A 136 -12.29 4.76 12.33
CA ALA A 136 -12.22 5.09 13.75
C ALA A 136 -10.80 5.51 14.20
N VAL A 137 -9.75 4.86 13.68
CA VAL A 137 -8.36 5.26 13.96
C VAL A 137 -8.04 6.64 13.38
N LEU A 138 -8.41 6.90 12.12
CA LEU A 138 -8.16 8.20 11.47
C LEU A 138 -8.99 9.34 12.09
N GLU A 139 -10.17 9.04 12.62
CA GLU A 139 -10.97 10.01 13.38
C GLU A 139 -10.34 10.29 14.76
N ALA A 140 -9.85 9.26 15.44
CA ALA A 140 -9.19 9.41 16.74
C ALA A 140 -7.81 10.07 16.65
N VAL A 141 -7.12 9.94 15.51
CA VAL A 141 -5.76 10.46 15.27
C VAL A 141 -5.70 11.09 13.85
N PRO A 142 -6.25 12.31 13.66
CA PRO A 142 -6.35 12.96 12.36
C PRO A 142 -5.01 13.37 11.74
N GLU A 143 -3.92 13.36 12.50
CA GLU A 143 -2.56 13.65 12.04
C GLU A 143 -1.96 12.51 11.20
N LEU A 144 -2.52 11.30 11.31
CA LEU A 144 -2.13 10.18 10.47
C LEU A 144 -2.39 10.49 9.00
N SER A 145 -1.36 10.26 8.18
CA SER A 145 -1.39 10.68 6.79
C SER A 145 -1.03 9.59 5.78
N MET A 146 -0.78 8.38 6.26
CA MET A 146 -0.47 7.23 5.44
C MET A 146 -1.30 6.01 5.87
N VAL A 147 -1.71 5.21 4.88
CA VAL A 147 -2.37 3.92 5.06
C VAL A 147 -1.70 2.87 4.19
N CYS A 148 -1.62 1.65 4.70
CA CYS A 148 -1.18 0.46 3.99
C CYS A 148 -2.38 -0.48 3.86
N ILE A 149 -2.94 -0.57 2.65
CA ILE A 149 -4.01 -1.53 2.31
C ILE A 149 -3.32 -2.78 1.79
N ASP A 150 -3.40 -3.86 2.56
CA ASP A 150 -2.59 -5.05 2.31
C ASP A 150 -3.47 -6.31 2.19
N VAL A 151 -3.31 -7.03 1.09
CA VAL A 151 -4.00 -8.30 0.81
C VAL A 151 -3.06 -9.30 0.15
N ALA A 152 -3.33 -10.60 0.33
CA ALA A 152 -2.53 -11.63 -0.31
C ALA A 152 -2.67 -11.66 -1.86
N ASN A 153 -3.78 -11.13 -2.39
CA ASN A 153 -4.06 -11.09 -3.83
C ASN A 153 -4.54 -9.71 -4.29
N GLY A 154 -3.59 -8.86 -4.67
CA GLY A 154 -3.84 -7.51 -5.19
C GLY A 154 -4.50 -7.46 -6.59
N TYR A 155 -4.69 -8.59 -7.28
CA TYR A 155 -5.36 -8.63 -8.59
C TYR A 155 -6.89 -8.65 -8.50
N SER A 156 -7.44 -8.83 -7.30
CA SER A 156 -8.90 -8.93 -7.14
C SER A 156 -9.61 -7.60 -7.41
N GLU A 157 -10.74 -7.65 -8.09
CA GLU A 157 -11.56 -6.46 -8.37
C GLU A 157 -12.06 -5.80 -7.07
N ALA A 158 -12.36 -6.61 -6.05
CA ALA A 158 -12.73 -6.14 -4.71
C ALA A 158 -11.65 -5.26 -4.08
N PHE A 159 -10.36 -5.61 -4.25
CA PHE A 159 -9.25 -4.80 -3.77
C PHE A 159 -9.14 -3.47 -4.51
N VAL A 160 -9.25 -3.49 -5.85
CA VAL A 160 -9.25 -2.27 -6.67
C VAL A 160 -10.39 -1.34 -6.26
N GLN A 161 -11.59 -1.89 -6.04
CA GLN A 161 -12.75 -1.12 -5.60
C GLN A 161 -12.53 -0.52 -4.20
N CYS A 162 -11.98 -1.30 -3.26
CA CYS A 162 -11.62 -0.81 -1.94
C CYS A 162 -10.64 0.38 -2.00
N ILE A 163 -9.59 0.32 -2.83
CA ILE A 163 -8.64 1.43 -3.01
C ILE A 163 -9.36 2.70 -3.51
N ARG A 164 -10.27 2.55 -4.48
CA ARG A 164 -11.06 3.68 -5.01
C ARG A 164 -11.92 4.31 -3.93
N ASP A 165 -12.59 3.49 -3.13
CA ASP A 165 -13.46 3.96 -2.05
C ASP A 165 -12.67 4.64 -0.93
N VAL A 166 -11.53 4.07 -0.52
CA VAL A 166 -10.61 4.69 0.45
C VAL A 166 -10.08 6.02 -0.09
N ARG A 167 -9.64 6.09 -1.36
CA ARG A 167 -9.19 7.34 -1.98
C ARG A 167 -10.30 8.39 -2.03
N LYS A 168 -11.53 8.00 -2.37
CA LYS A 168 -12.68 8.91 -2.41
C LYS A 168 -13.01 9.45 -1.03
N ARG A 169 -12.96 8.60 0.01
CA ARG A 169 -13.26 8.95 1.40
C ARG A 169 -12.16 9.81 2.04
N TRP A 170 -10.90 9.54 1.75
CA TRP A 170 -9.76 10.31 2.26
C TRP A 170 -8.81 10.79 1.14
N PRO A 171 -9.17 11.86 0.40
CA PRO A 171 -8.44 12.31 -0.79
C PRO A 171 -6.98 12.69 -0.55
N LYS A 172 -6.65 13.15 0.67
CA LYS A 172 -5.31 13.59 1.05
C LYS A 172 -4.43 12.49 1.66
N LEU A 173 -4.96 11.28 1.88
CA LEU A 173 -4.22 10.19 2.50
C LEU A 173 -3.22 9.58 1.50
N THR A 174 -1.97 9.40 1.87
CA THR A 174 -1.02 8.62 1.06
C THR A 174 -1.37 7.14 1.22
N ILE A 175 -1.59 6.45 0.10
CA ILE A 175 -2.04 5.05 0.09
C ILE A 175 -0.90 4.19 -0.47
N MET A 176 -0.43 3.24 0.34
CA MET A 176 0.31 2.07 -0.11
C MET A 176 -0.71 0.95 -0.31
N ALA A 177 -0.64 0.25 -1.44
CA ALA A 177 -1.57 -0.83 -1.77
C ALA A 177 -0.80 -1.95 -2.47
N GLY A 178 -0.88 -3.17 -1.93
CA GLY A 178 -0.25 -4.37 -2.44
C GLY A 178 -1.06 -5.62 -2.09
#